data_AF-A0A1G1L3D9-F1
#
_entry.id   AF-A0A1G1L3D9-F1
#
_cell.length_a   1.000
_cell.length_b   1.000
_cell.length_c   1.000
_cell.angle_alpha   90.00
_cell.angle_beta   90.00
_cell.angle_gamma   90.00
#
_symmetry.space_group_name_H-M   'P 1'
#
loop_
_entity.id
_entity.type
_entity.pdbx_description
1 polymer ?
#
loop_
_entity_poly.entity_id
_entity_poly.type
_entity_poly.pdbx_seq_one_letter_code
_entity_poly.pdbx_strand_id
1 'polypeptide(L)' 'MGIKRVDGFEFRTLVADHPPYHVHVSYNGKELGRFDIEHQRPMDTKLIINRKLRTALKKGGYLK' A
#
# COMPACT_ATOMS: atom_id res chain seq x y z
N MET A 1 -9.14 -8.18 8.56
CA MET A 1 -9.02 -7.34 7.35
C MET A 1 -9.07 -5.90 7.82
N GLY A 2 -8.10 -5.07 7.45
CA GLY A 2 -8.05 -3.67 7.84
C GLY A 2 -8.02 -2.76 6.62
N ILE A 3 -8.83 -1.70 6.64
CA ILE A 3 -8.83 -0.65 5.61
C ILE A 3 -8.37 0.65 6.27
N LYS A 4 -7.32 1.27 5.73
CA LYS A 4 -6.81 2.55 6.19
C LYS A 4 -6.78 3.55 5.04
N ARG A 5 -7.38 4.72 5.24
CA ARG A 5 -7.43 5.79 4.24
C ARG A 5 -6.51 6.94 4.64
N VAL A 6 -5.60 7.35 3.76
CA VAL A 6 -4.63 8.44 4.01
C VAL A 6 -4.37 9.21 2.73
N ASP A 7 -4.51 10.54 2.76
CA ASP A 7 -4.23 11.44 1.63
C ASP A 7 -4.91 11.03 0.29
N GLY A 8 -6.09 10.41 0.38
CA GLY A 8 -6.87 9.91 -0.76
C GLY A 8 -6.49 8.50 -1.23
N PHE A 9 -5.47 7.88 -0.63
CA PHE A 9 -5.15 6.48 -0.83
C PHE A 9 -5.92 5.61 0.15
N GLU A 10 -6.27 4.41 -0.29
CA GLU A 10 -6.85 3.37 0.52
C GLU A 10 -5.89 2.18 0.55
N PHE A 11 -5.47 1.82 1.75
CA PHE A 11 -4.60 0.67 2.04
C PHE A 11 -5.46 -0.43 2.63
N ARG A 12 -5.55 -1.58 1.95
CA ARG A 12 -6.25 -2.76 2.46
C ARG A 12 -5.25 -3.84 2.82
N THR A 13 -5.51 -4.49 3.96
CA THR A 13 -4.81 -5.69 4.42
C THR A 13 -5.80 -6.84 4.42
N LEU A 14 -5.49 -7.92 3.71
CA LEU A 14 -6.32 -9.10 3.67
C LEU A 14 -5.80 -10.12 4.68
N VAL A 15 -6.72 -10.83 5.35
CA VAL A 15 -6.32 -11.87 6.34
C VAL A 15 -5.70 -13.07 5.64
N ALA A 16 -6.02 -13.27 4.36
CA ALA A 16 -5.47 -14.32 3.51
C ALA A 16 -4.16 -13.91 2.82
N ASP A 17 -3.58 -12.74 3.12
CA ASP A 17 -2.30 -12.36 2.55
C ASP A 17 -1.20 -13.28 3.11
N HIS A 18 -0.67 -14.12 2.23
CA HIS A 18 0.51 -14.92 2.52
C HIS A 18 1.76 -14.04 2.51
N PRO A 19 2.82 -14.42 3.24
CA PRO A 19 4.11 -13.74 3.19
C PRO A 19 4.62 -13.57 1.74
N PRO A 20 5.24 -12.42 1.40
CA PRO A 20 5.55 -11.31 2.29
C PRO A 20 4.33 -10.45 2.66
N TYR A 21 4.32 -9.89 3.87
CA TYR A 21 3.25 -9.00 4.31
C TYR A 21 3.17 -7.76 3.41
N HIS A 22 2.00 -7.55 2.80
CA HIS A 22 1.78 -6.45 1.87
C HIS A 22 0.45 -5.73 2.11
N VAL A 23 0.35 -4.52 1.59
CA VAL A 23 -0.92 -3.77 1.53
C VAL A 23 -1.34 -3.55 0.09
N HIS A 24 -2.63 -3.71 -0.18
CA HIS A 24 -3.25 -3.30 -1.43
C HIS A 24 -3.47 -1.80 -1.42
N VAL A 25 -2.87 -1.10 -2.38
CA VAL A 25 -2.95 0.35 -2.55
C VAL A 25 -3.98 0.67 -3.62
N SER A 26 -5.02 1.40 -3.25
CA SER A 26 -6.01 1.96 -4.17
C SER A 26 -6.05 3.48 -4.09
N TYR A 27 -6.42 4.15 -5.17
CA TYR A 27 -6.62 5.59 -5.23
C TYR A 27 -7.86 5.91 -6.05
N ASN A 28 -8.81 6.68 -5.51
CA ASN A 28 -10.11 6.94 -6.13
C ASN A 28 -10.83 5.66 -6.62
N GLY A 29 -10.80 4.59 -5.83
CA GLY A 29 -11.45 3.31 -6.17
C GLY A 29 -10.71 2.48 -7.23
N LYS A 30 -9.58 2.96 -7.76
CA LYS A 30 -8.73 2.20 -8.68
C LYS A 30 -7.57 1.57 -7.92
N GLU A 31 -7.44 0.26 -8.02
CA GLU A 31 -6.26 -0.45 -7.48
C GLU A 31 -5.01 -0.05 -8.29
N LEU A 32 -4.00 0.45 -7.58
CA LEU A 32 -2.71 0.82 -8.16
C LEU A 32 -1.72 -0.35 -8.11
N GLY A 33 -1.84 -1.21 -7.09
CA GLY A 33 -1.02 -2.40 -6.88
C GLY A 33 -0.76 -2.65 -5.40
N ARG A 34 0.18 -3.54 -5.11
CA ARG A 34 0.54 -3.99 -3.76
C ARG A 34 1.92 -3.48 -3.36
N PHE A 35 2.05 -3.12 -2.10
CA PHE A 35 3.30 -2.68 -1.50
C PHE A 35 3.75 -3.68 -0.44
N ASP A 36 4.95 -4.22 -0.61
CA ASP A 36 5.62 -5.12 0.33
C ASP A 36 6.13 -4.31 1.52
N ILE A 37 5.55 -4.55 2.69
CA ILE A 37 5.86 -3.84 3.93
C ILE A 37 7.18 -4.34 4.53
N GLU A 38 7.53 -5.61 4.31
CA GLU A 38 8.74 -6.22 4.85
C GLU A 38 9.98 -5.75 4.08
N HIS A 39 9.92 -5.83 2.76
CA HIS A 39 11.01 -5.43 1.88
C HIS A 39 10.94 -3.95 1.44
N GLN A 40 9.91 -3.22 1.88
CA GLN A 40 9.74 -1.78 1.62
C GLN A 40 9.77 -1.43 0.13
N ARG A 41 9.13 -2.26 -0.70
CA ARG A 41 9.16 -2.14 -2.17
C ARG A 41 7.79 -2.39 -2.81
N PRO A 42 7.50 -1.78 -3.97
CA PRO A 42 6.34 -2.17 -4.76
C PRO A 42 6.48 -3.63 -5.22
N MET A 43 5.39 -4.40 -5.11
CA MET A 43 5.33 -5.76 -5.65
C MET A 43 4.89 -5.76 -7.11
N ASP A 44 4.03 -4.82 -7.46
CA ASP A 44 3.50 -4.70 -8.82
C ASP A 44 4.26 -3.62 -9.59
N THR A 45 4.65 -3.94 -10.83
CA THR A 45 5.36 -3.02 -11.74
C THR A 45 4.53 -1.78 -12.09
N LYS A 46 3.21 -1.85 -11.94
CA LYS A 46 2.28 -0.73 -12.14
C LYS A 46 2.20 0.23 -10.96
N LEU A 47 2.69 -0.17 -9.78
CA LEU A 47 2.66 0.66 -8.58
C LEU A 47 3.81 1.67 -8.60
N ILE A 48 3.54 2.87 -9.09
CA ILE A 48 4.51 3.96 -9.10
C ILE A 48 4.53 4.66 -7.74
N ILE A 49 5.62 4.47 -6.97
CA ILE A 49 5.86 5.16 -5.70
C ILE A 49 6.24 6.62 -5.97
N ASN A 50 5.24 7.47 -6.19
CA ASN A 50 5.45 8.92 -6.27
C ASN A 50 5.58 9.54 -4.86
N ARG A 51 5.97 10.82 -4.78
CA ARG A 51 6.16 11.54 -3.50
C ARG A 51 4.90 11.53 -2.62
N LYS A 52 3.71 11.57 -3.24
CA LYS A 52 2.42 11.56 -2.53
C LYS A 52 2.16 10.20 -1.90
N LEU A 53 2.29 9.12 -2.67
CA LEU A 53 2.13 7.74 -2.20
C LEU A 53 3.17 7.40 -1.13
N ARG A 54 4.43 7.82 -1.30
CA ARG A 54 5.48 7.65 -0.29
C ARG A 54 5.10 8.28 1.05
N THR A 55 4.54 9.49 1.01
CA THR A 55 4.08 10.20 2.22
C THR A 55 2.89 9.47 2.86
N ALA A 56 1.94 9.02 2.05
CA ALA A 56 0.77 8.27 2.51
C ALA A 56 1.18 6.93 3.16
N LEU A 57 2.14 6.20 2.58
CA LEU A 57 2.70 4.97 3.15
C LEU A 57 3.38 5.23 4.51
N LYS A 58 4.16 6.31 4.63
CA LYS A 58 4.80 6.70 5.91
C LYS A 58 3.77 7.03 6.99
N LYS A 59 2.80 7.89 6.68
CA LYS A 59 1.67 8.21 7.59
C LYS A 59 0.82 6.97 7.91
N GLY A 60 0.71 6.06 6.95
CA GLY A 60 0.05 4.77 7.09
C GLY A 60 0.75 3.83 8.07
N GLY A 61 2.05 4.04 8.32
CA GLY A 61 2.90 3.14 9.10
C GLY A 61 3.45 1.96 8.28
N TYR A 62 3.27 1.99 6.96
CA TYR A 62 3.70 0.92 6.04
C TYR A 62 5.12 1.14 5.50
N LEU A 63 5.60 2.39 5.55
CA LEU A 63 6.95 2.78 5.16
C LEU A 63 7.65 3.48 6.33
N LYS A 64 8.85 3.01 6.69
CA LYS A 64 9.71 3.68 7.69
C LYS A 64 10.60 4.73 7.03
#